data_AF-A0A2V5TAV2-F1
#
_entry.id   AF-A0A2V5TAV2-F1
#
_cell.length_a   1.000
_cell.length_b   1.000
_cell.length_c   1.000
_cell.angle_alpha   90.00
_cell.angle_beta   90.00
_cell.angle_gamma   90.00
#
_symmetry.space_group_name_H-M   'P 1'
#
loop_
_entity.id
_entity.type
_entity.pdbx_description
1 polymer ?
#
loop_
_entity_poly.entity_id
_entity_poly.type
_entity_poly.pdbx_seq_one_letter_code
_entity_poly.pdbx_strand_id
1 'polypeptide(L)'
;MTLPLRRAFVRMQHMKHFVLACLFPMTLTAQTMQHLNEQLGKTVLYGDIALSPDGTHVAWVQSTAATTSKQTYVRETSENGPATIAKIPITGERTDSDPAWSPDSKTLAVFSSAGDCISLH
;
A
#
# COMPACT_ATOMS: atom_id res chain seq x y z
N MET A 1 -27.75 47.44 -33.14
CA MET A 1 -27.87 45.97 -33.18
C MET A 1 -26.52 45.33 -32.85
N THR A 2 -26.05 45.33 -31.59
CA THR A 2 -24.71 44.78 -31.22
C THR A 2 -24.56 44.43 -29.71
N LEU A 3 -25.62 44.04 -29.00
CA LEU A 3 -25.54 43.72 -27.55
C LEU A 3 -25.65 42.25 -27.08
N PRO A 4 -25.96 41.20 -27.88
CA PRO A 4 -26.11 39.85 -27.32
C PRO A 4 -24.76 39.18 -26.98
N LEU A 5 -23.69 39.51 -27.70
CA LEU A 5 -22.38 38.84 -27.54
C LEU A 5 -21.65 39.20 -26.24
N ARG A 6 -21.78 40.44 -25.71
CA ARG A 6 -21.13 40.83 -24.45
C ARG A 6 -21.69 40.09 -23.24
N ARG A 7 -22.99 39.78 -23.20
CA ARG A 7 -23.64 39.06 -22.08
C ARG A 7 -23.26 37.58 -22.05
N ALA A 8 -23.18 36.92 -23.22
CA ALA A 8 -22.72 35.54 -23.32
C ALA A 8 -21.23 35.41 -22.95
N PHE A 9 -20.39 36.36 -23.38
CA PHE A 9 -18.96 36.38 -23.06
C PHE A 9 -18.70 36.54 -21.55
N VAL A 10 -19.41 37.44 -20.86
CA VAL A 10 -19.31 37.62 -19.39
C VAL A 10 -19.81 36.39 -18.62
N ARG A 11 -20.90 35.74 -19.07
CA ARG A 11 -21.44 34.52 -18.47
C ARG A 11 -20.49 33.32 -18.64
N MET A 12 -19.84 33.22 -19.80
CA MET A 12 -18.82 32.21 -20.10
C MET A 12 -17.50 32.46 -19.34
N GLN A 13 -17.16 33.72 -19.10
CA GLN A 13 -16.01 34.12 -18.29
C GLN A 13 -16.26 33.81 -16.80
N HIS A 14 -17.45 34.09 -16.26
CA HIS A 14 -17.86 33.69 -14.91
C HIS A 14 -17.90 32.17 -14.73
N MET A 15 -18.41 31.41 -15.71
CA MET A 15 -18.37 29.94 -15.67
C MET A 15 -16.94 29.39 -15.69
N LYS A 16 -16.02 30.01 -16.45
CA LYS A 16 -14.62 29.59 -16.51
C LYS A 16 -13.87 29.85 -15.19
N HIS A 17 -14.17 30.96 -14.51
CA HIS A 17 -13.56 31.27 -13.21
C HIS A 17 -14.16 30.44 -12.08
N PHE A 18 -15.47 30.15 -12.13
CA PHE A 18 -16.15 29.27 -11.17
C PHE A 18 -15.64 27.82 -11.27
N VAL A 19 -15.44 27.30 -12.49
CA VAL A 19 -14.84 25.98 -12.72
C VAL A 19 -13.39 25.94 -12.23
N LEU A 20 -12.58 26.97 -12.50
CA LEU A 20 -11.20 27.06 -11.99
C LEU A 20 -11.15 27.12 -10.44
N ALA A 21 -12.08 27.86 -9.82
CA ALA A 21 -12.18 28.03 -8.37
C ALA A 21 -12.61 26.74 -7.64
N CYS A 22 -13.38 25.85 -8.27
CA CYS A 22 -13.71 24.54 -7.71
C CYS A 22 -12.61 23.49 -7.96
N LEU A 23 -11.92 23.55 -9.10
CA LEU A 23 -10.87 22.58 -9.44
C LEU A 23 -9.59 22.78 -8.63
N PHE A 24 -9.18 24.03 -8.34
CA PHE A 24 -7.97 24.31 -7.56
C PHE A 24 -7.94 23.67 -6.15
N PRO A 25 -8.96 23.84 -5.29
CA PRO A 25 -8.98 23.20 -3.99
C PRO A 25 -9.10 21.67 -4.11
N MET A 26 -9.86 21.14 -5.08
CA MET A 26 -9.91 19.68 -5.31
C MET A 26 -8.54 19.12 -5.69
N THR A 27 -7.81 19.77 -6.60
CA THR A 27 -6.46 19.32 -6.99
C THR A 27 -5.49 19.40 -5.83
N LEU A 28 -5.58 20.43 -4.98
CA LEU A 28 -4.71 20.60 -3.81
C LEU A 28 -4.95 19.49 -2.77
N THR A 29 -6.21 19.15 -2.50
CA THR A 29 -6.56 18.04 -1.59
C THR A 29 -6.10 16.69 -2.13
N ALA A 30 -6.28 16.43 -3.43
CA ALA A 30 -5.82 15.20 -4.07
C ALA A 30 -4.29 15.07 -4.03
N GLN A 31 -3.56 16.15 -4.31
CA GLN A 31 -2.10 16.19 -4.22
C GLN A 31 -1.62 15.92 -2.78
N THR A 32 -2.28 16.51 -1.78
CA THR A 32 -1.93 16.32 -0.38
C THR A 32 -2.14 14.87 0.06
N MET A 33 -3.26 14.25 -0.35
CA MET A 33 -3.54 12.84 -0.09
C MET A 33 -2.53 11.90 -0.76
N GLN A 34 -2.18 12.18 -2.02
CA GLN A 34 -1.18 11.39 -2.74
C GLN A 34 0.19 11.48 -2.06
N HIS A 35 0.61 12.69 -1.67
CA HIS A 35 1.88 12.89 -0.97
C HIS A 35 1.92 12.15 0.38
N LEU A 36 0.83 12.23 1.16
CA LEU A 36 0.69 11.48 2.41
C LEU A 36 0.84 9.97 2.18
N ASN A 37 0.14 9.42 1.18
CA ASN A 37 0.21 8.01 0.86
C ASN A 37 1.62 7.57 0.45
N GLU A 38 2.33 8.40 -0.32
CA GLU A 38 3.73 8.16 -0.68
C GLU A 38 4.66 8.15 0.55
N GLN A 39 4.45 9.05 1.53
CA GLN A 39 5.23 9.04 2.76
C GLN A 39 4.92 7.83 3.64
N LEU A 40 3.64 7.46 3.75
CA LEU A 40 3.22 6.27 4.49
C LEU A 40 3.72 4.98 3.83
N GLY A 41 3.77 4.93 2.49
CA GLY A 41 4.31 3.79 1.74
C GLY A 41 5.81 3.58 1.95
N LYS A 42 6.55 4.62 2.36
CA LYS A 42 7.97 4.51 2.77
C LYS A 42 8.14 4.08 4.22
N THR A 43 7.08 4.18 5.03
CA THR A 43 7.11 3.80 6.44
C THR A 43 6.81 2.31 6.54
N VAL A 44 7.86 1.51 6.74
CA VAL A 44 7.74 0.06 6.85
C VAL A 44 7.39 -0.34 8.28
N LEU A 45 6.41 -1.24 8.42
CA LEU A 45 5.99 -1.83 9.68
C LEU A 45 6.43 -3.29 9.74
N TYR A 46 6.95 -3.71 10.89
CA TYR A 46 7.44 -5.07 11.16
C TYR A 46 6.66 -5.68 12.33
N GLY A 47 6.29 -6.95 12.22
CA GLY A 47 5.57 -7.71 13.24
C GLY A 47 5.87 -9.20 13.17
N ASP A 48 5.29 -9.96 14.10
CA ASP A 48 5.30 -11.42 14.18
C ASP A 48 6.66 -12.04 13.78
N ILE A 49 7.67 -11.83 14.61
CA ILE A 49 9.05 -12.24 14.33
C ILE A 49 9.29 -13.66 14.83
N ALA A 50 9.95 -14.50 14.03
CA ALA A 50 10.35 -15.86 14.40
C ALA A 50 11.77 -16.18 13.94
N LEU A 51 12.62 -16.63 14.87
CA LEU A 51 13.96 -17.15 14.59
C LEU A 51 13.91 -18.67 14.40
N SER A 52 14.65 -19.21 13.43
CA SER A 52 14.79 -20.65 13.28
C SER A 52 15.53 -21.25 14.49
N PRO A 53 15.24 -22.50 14.88
CA PRO A 53 15.90 -23.15 16.02
C PRO A 53 17.43 -23.21 15.92
N ASP A 54 17.97 -23.35 14.71
CA ASP A 54 19.42 -23.33 14.43
C ASP A 54 20.01 -21.91 14.38
N GLY A 55 19.17 -20.86 14.46
CA GLY A 55 19.56 -19.46 14.44
C GLY A 55 20.00 -18.94 13.08
N THR A 56 19.92 -19.73 12.01
CA THR A 56 20.42 -19.36 10.67
C THR A 56 19.45 -18.51 9.87
N HIS A 57 18.16 -18.53 10.21
CA HIS A 57 17.10 -17.79 9.51
C HIS A 57 16.23 -17.00 10.47
N VAL A 58 15.79 -15.82 10.04
CA VAL A 58 14.76 -15.02 10.70
C VAL A 58 13.61 -14.77 9.73
N ALA A 59 12.39 -14.95 10.20
CA ALA A 59 11.16 -14.61 9.52
C ALA A 59 10.45 -13.48 10.25
N TRP A 60 9.75 -12.62 9.50
CA TRP A 60 8.90 -11.56 10.07
C TRP A 60 7.76 -11.25 9.11
N VAL A 61 6.68 -10.68 9.64
CA VAL A 61 5.60 -10.10 8.85
C VAL A 61 5.89 -8.63 8.61
N GLN A 62 5.78 -8.18 7.36
CA GLN A 62 6.07 -6.81 6.94
C GLN A 62 4.89 -6.20 6.21
N SER A 63 4.68 -4.91 6.40
CA SER A 63 3.71 -4.08 5.67
C SER A 63 4.23 -2.65 5.55
N THR A 64 3.48 -1.77 4.89
CA THR A 64 3.72 -0.32 4.94
C THR A 64 2.57 0.37 5.66
N ALA A 65 2.80 1.57 6.20
CA ALA A 65 1.74 2.35 6.83
C ALA A 65 0.65 2.81 5.85
N ALA A 66 0.85 2.62 4.53
CA ALA A 66 -0.12 2.90 3.48
C ALA A 66 -0.98 1.68 3.08
N THR A 67 -0.64 0.47 3.56
CA THR A 67 -1.25 -0.78 3.06
C THR A 67 -1.79 -1.63 4.21
N THR A 68 -2.92 -2.29 3.97
CA THR A 68 -3.44 -3.36 4.87
C THR A 68 -2.80 -4.72 4.58
N SER A 69 -2.19 -4.88 3.39
CA SER A 69 -1.45 -6.09 3.00
C SER A 69 -0.26 -6.31 3.92
N LYS A 70 -0.12 -7.55 4.39
CA LYS A 70 0.97 -8.02 5.25
C LYS A 70 1.58 -9.26 4.65
N GLN A 71 2.89 -9.26 4.45
CA GLN A 71 3.60 -10.36 3.79
C GLN A 71 4.72 -10.87 4.69
N THR A 72 4.89 -12.18 4.75
CA THR A 72 6.02 -12.80 5.46
C THR A 72 7.28 -12.73 4.61
N TYR A 73 8.35 -12.24 5.23
CA TYR A 73 9.70 -12.22 4.69
C TYR A 73 10.60 -13.15 5.50
N VAL A 74 11.63 -13.68 4.84
CA VAL A 74 12.64 -14.54 5.42
C VAL A 74 14.03 -14.04 5.01
N ARG A 75 14.99 -14.06 5.93
CA ARG A 75 16.39 -13.75 5.66
C ARG A 75 17.30 -14.67 6.47
N GLU A 76 18.47 -14.97 5.93
CA GLU A 76 19.57 -15.54 6.69
C GLU A 76 20.12 -14.53 7.73
N THR A 77 20.63 -15.03 8.85
CA THR A 77 21.15 -14.18 9.94
C THR A 77 22.63 -13.84 9.80
N SER A 78 23.41 -14.75 9.21
CA SER A 78 24.87 -14.59 9.05
C SER A 78 25.25 -13.71 7.86
N GLU A 79 24.39 -13.63 6.85
CA GLU A 79 24.64 -12.85 5.65
C GLU A 79 23.74 -11.62 5.64
N ASN A 80 24.30 -10.44 5.33
CA ASN A 80 23.51 -9.23 5.11
C ASN A 80 22.83 -9.26 3.72
N GLY A 81 22.23 -10.40 3.39
CA GLY A 81 21.54 -10.67 2.15
C GLY A 81 20.14 -10.04 2.13
N PRO A 82 19.55 -9.85 0.94
CA PRO A 82 18.20 -9.34 0.82
C PRO A 82 17.20 -10.31 1.46
N ALA A 83 16.14 -9.75 2.04
CA ALA A 83 15.01 -10.54 2.51
C ALA A 83 14.23 -11.09 1.31
N THR A 84 13.78 -12.34 1.40
CA THR A 84 12.92 -12.97 0.38
C THR A 84 11.51 -13.10 0.89
N ILE A 85 10.51 -12.84 0.05
CA ILE A 85 9.09 -13.03 0.39
C ILE A 85 8.77 -14.53 0.40
N ALA A 86 8.07 -15.00 1.43
CA ALA A 86 7.58 -16.37 1.52
C ALA A 86 6.63 -16.67 0.35
N LYS A 87 6.96 -17.72 -0.43
CA LYS A 87 6.16 -18.12 -1.60
C LYS A 87 4.92 -18.87 -1.15
N ILE A 88 3.76 -18.22 -1.23
CA ILE A 88 2.47 -18.84 -0.90
C ILE A 88 1.51 -18.58 -2.06
N PRO A 89 0.71 -19.58 -2.50
CA PRO A 89 -0.10 -19.51 -3.72
C PRO A 89 -1.38 -18.67 -3.55
N ILE A 90 -1.24 -17.43 -3.13
CA ILE A 90 -2.32 -16.43 -3.09
C ILE A 90 -1.86 -15.26 -3.96
N THR A 91 -2.68 -14.90 -4.93
CA THR A 91 -2.43 -13.77 -5.83
C THR A 91 -3.15 -12.53 -5.32
N GLY A 92 -2.48 -11.37 -5.34
CA GLY A 92 -3.08 -10.10 -4.93
C GLY A 92 -2.85 -9.76 -3.46
N GLU A 93 -3.80 -9.02 -2.87
CA GLU A 93 -3.72 -8.61 -1.48
C GLU A 93 -3.87 -9.78 -0.52
N ARG A 94 -3.10 -9.74 0.56
CA ARG A 94 -3.01 -10.82 1.52
C ARG A 94 -2.57 -10.33 2.87
N THR A 95 -2.99 -11.02 3.91
CA THR A 95 -2.55 -10.77 5.28
C THR A 95 -1.95 -12.03 5.85
N ASP A 96 -0.63 -11.99 6.05
CA ASP A 96 0.13 -13.02 6.75
C ASP A 96 0.22 -12.74 8.25
N SER A 97 0.34 -13.80 9.04
CA SER A 97 0.47 -13.76 10.50
C SER A 97 1.16 -15.00 11.06
N ASP A 98 1.70 -14.86 12.27
CA ASP A 98 2.22 -15.94 13.12
C ASP A 98 3.16 -16.93 12.40
N PRO A 99 4.30 -16.46 11.84
CA PRO A 99 5.29 -17.35 11.26
C PRO A 99 5.91 -18.24 12.34
N ALA A 100 6.05 -19.54 12.05
CA ALA A 100 6.64 -20.50 12.97
C ALA A 100 7.55 -21.49 12.24
N TRP A 101 8.78 -21.63 12.72
CA TRP A 101 9.75 -22.57 12.17
C TRP A 101 9.51 -23.99 12.69
N SER A 102 9.73 -24.97 11.83
CA SER A 102 9.81 -26.37 12.24
C SER A 102 11.02 -26.58 13.17
N PRO A 103 10.96 -27.56 14.10
CA PRO A 103 12.08 -27.85 15.01
C PRO A 103 13.40 -28.19 14.31
N ASP A 104 13.34 -28.72 13.08
CA ASP A 104 14.51 -29.03 12.25
C ASP A 104 15.03 -27.85 11.43
N SER A 105 14.45 -26.65 11.58
CA SER A 105 14.80 -25.39 10.88
C SER A 105 14.61 -25.39 9.36
N LYS A 106 13.94 -26.39 8.78
CA LYS A 106 13.83 -26.53 7.31
C LYS A 106 12.56 -25.92 6.73
N THR A 107 11.53 -25.75 7.55
CA THR A 107 10.20 -25.37 7.07
C THR A 107 9.68 -24.21 7.90
N LEU A 108 9.02 -23.27 7.23
CA LEU A 108 8.28 -22.18 7.86
C LEU A 108 6.78 -22.37 7.62
N ALA A 109 6.00 -22.44 8.69
CA ALA A 109 4.55 -22.36 8.66
C ALA A 109 4.11 -20.89 8.81
N VAL A 110 3.06 -20.49 8.08
CA VAL A 110 2.53 -19.12 8.08
C VAL A 110 1.00 -19.20 7.95
N PHE A 111 0.27 -18.44 8.76
CA PHE A 111 -1.16 -18.23 8.55
C PHE A 111 -1.36 -17.13 7.51
N SER A 112 -2.26 -17.37 6.56
CA SER A 112 -2.50 -16.42 5.50
C SER A 112 -3.96 -16.39 5.05
N SER A 113 -4.50 -15.19 4.92
CA SER A 113 -5.82 -14.93 4.35
C SER A 113 -5.69 -14.07 3.10
N ALA A 114 -6.36 -14.48 2.02
CA ALA A 114 -6.55 -13.60 0.87
C ALA A 114 -7.40 -12.39 1.29
N GLY A 115 -7.05 -11.20 0.81
CA GLY A 115 -7.90 -10.03 0.95
C GLY A 115 -9.22 -10.25 0.20
N ASP A 116 -10.32 -9.68 0.71
CA ASP A 116 -11.60 -9.76 0.03
C ASP A 116 -11.48 -9.18 -1.39
N CYS A 117 -11.59 -10.03 -2.40
CA CYS A 117 -11.91 -9.60 -3.74
C CYS A 117 -13.37 -9.14 -3.71
N ILE A 118 -13.63 -7.85 -3.47
CA ILE A 118 -14.94 -7.25 -3.73
C ILE A 118 -15.25 -7.38 -5.23
N SER A 119 -15.82 -8.52 -5.61
CA SER A 119 -16.42 -8.74 -6.91
C SER A 119 -17.75 -7.99 -6.92
N LEU A 120 -17.72 -6.76 -7.42
CA LEU A 120 -18.94 -6.07 -7.83
C LEU A 120 -19.45 -6.80 -9.07
N HIS A 121 -20.63 -7.39 -8.95
CA HIS A 121 -21.37 -8.03 -10.04
C HIS A 121 -22.53 -7.16 -10.49
#